data_AF-A0A6X6W7F0-F1
#
_entry.id   AF-A0A6X6W7F0-F1
#
_cell.length_a   1.000
_cell.length_b   1.000
_cell.length_c   1.000
_cell.angle_alpha   90.00
_cell.angle_beta   90.00
_cell.angle_gamma   90.00
#
_symmetry.space_group_name_H-M   'P 1'
#
loop_
_entity.id
_entity.type
_entity.pdbx_description
1 polymer ?
#
loop_
_entity_poly.entity_id
_entity_poly.type
_entity_poly.pdbx_seq_one_letter_code
_entity_poly.pdbx_strand_id
1 'polypeptide(L)'
;MDKIIADYVDKFSSFSDSISETIVSVNEYWIPDESPLIMLFSQIGKSLVAIFSELDYVKKELFFKYIEDGMASDNDELATAIATGLVEAIVTSTDANQHLWGEIEGLLGVKSKEHALAWRNFGKS
;
A
#
# COMPACT_ATOMS: atom_id res chain seq x y z
N MET A 1 -9.65 -15.86 -0.72
CA MET A 1 -8.77 -14.92 -1.47
C MET A 1 -8.35 -15.45 -2.86
N ASP A 2 -8.38 -14.60 -3.91
CA ASP A 2 -7.82 -14.90 -5.25
C ASP A 2 -6.30 -15.16 -5.18
N LYS A 3 -5.78 -16.05 -6.04
CA LYS A 3 -4.35 -16.40 -6.07
C LYS A 3 -3.45 -15.19 -6.32
N ILE A 4 -3.80 -14.31 -7.26
CA ILE A 4 -2.97 -13.14 -7.56
C ILE A 4 -2.89 -12.22 -6.33
N ILE A 5 -3.99 -12.10 -5.59
CA ILE A 5 -4.05 -11.25 -4.39
C ILE A 5 -3.21 -11.87 -3.27
N ALA A 6 -3.29 -13.18 -3.09
CA ALA A 6 -2.44 -13.90 -2.14
C ALA A 6 -0.95 -13.72 -2.47
N ASP A 7 -0.56 -13.84 -3.75
CA ASP A 7 0.82 -13.63 -4.20
C ASP A 7 1.31 -12.20 -3.88
N TYR A 8 0.43 -11.19 -3.96
CA TYR A 8 0.74 -9.81 -3.56
C TYR A 8 0.91 -9.65 -2.06
N VAL A 9 0.03 -10.26 -1.25
CA VAL A 9 0.14 -10.23 0.21
C VAL A 9 1.44 -10.88 0.67
N ASP A 10 1.78 -12.06 0.13
CA ASP A 10 3.03 -12.76 0.40
C ASP A 10 4.23 -11.91 -0.02
N LYS A 11 4.13 -11.25 -1.18
CA LYS A 11 5.20 -10.37 -1.65
C LYS A 11 5.41 -9.18 -0.72
N PHE A 12 4.34 -8.50 -0.29
CA PHE A 12 4.45 -7.38 0.66
C PHE A 12 5.02 -7.82 2.01
N SER A 13 4.59 -8.98 2.51
CA SER A 13 5.15 -9.59 3.72
C SER A 13 6.67 -9.78 3.66
N SER A 14 7.23 -10.02 2.46
CA SER A 14 8.68 -10.24 2.28
C SER A 14 9.56 -8.99 2.37
N PHE A 15 8.97 -7.78 2.37
CA PHE A 15 9.76 -6.54 2.39
C PHE A 15 10.32 -6.20 3.78
N SER A 16 9.59 -6.54 4.83
CA SER A 16 10.01 -6.33 6.23
C SER A 16 9.22 -7.18 7.21
N ASP A 17 9.83 -7.50 8.34
CA ASP A 17 9.18 -8.19 9.44
C ASP A 17 7.98 -7.39 9.97
N SER A 18 8.08 -6.06 10.02
CA SER A 18 6.98 -5.19 10.47
C SER A 18 5.73 -5.27 9.59
N ILE A 19 5.90 -5.36 8.25
CA ILE A 19 4.77 -5.55 7.34
C ILE A 19 4.21 -6.96 7.50
N SER A 20 5.07 -7.97 7.63
CA SER A 20 4.66 -9.36 7.89
C SER A 20 3.82 -9.48 9.17
N GLU A 21 4.28 -8.91 10.28
CA GLU A 21 3.56 -8.89 11.56
C GLU A 21 2.24 -8.13 11.44
N THR A 22 2.21 -7.04 10.67
CA THR A 22 0.97 -6.29 10.40
C THR A 22 -0.05 -7.17 9.68
N ILE A 23 0.35 -7.91 8.65
CA ILE A 23 -0.53 -8.81 7.89
C ILE A 23 -1.07 -9.92 8.80
N VAL A 24 -0.21 -10.54 9.61
CA VAL A 24 -0.61 -11.57 10.57
C VAL A 24 -1.63 -11.01 11.57
N SER A 25 -1.33 -9.87 12.20
CA SER A 25 -2.20 -9.26 13.20
C SER A 25 -3.57 -8.89 12.64
N VAL A 26 -3.62 -8.36 11.41
CA VAL A 26 -4.90 -8.08 10.74
C VAL A 26 -5.66 -9.38 10.53
N ASN A 27 -5.04 -10.41 9.97
CA ASN A 27 -5.75 -11.67 9.71
C ASN A 27 -6.24 -12.34 11.00
N GLU A 28 -5.44 -12.32 12.07
CA GLU A 28 -5.84 -12.84 13.39
C GLU A 28 -7.06 -12.13 13.97
N TYR A 29 -7.14 -10.80 13.79
CA TYR A 29 -8.27 -10.01 14.28
C TYR A 29 -9.61 -10.41 13.64
N TRP A 30 -9.59 -10.86 12.38
CA TRP A 30 -10.81 -11.19 11.64
C TRP A 30 -11.26 -12.65 11.82
N ILE A 31 -10.48 -13.51 12.47
CA ILE A 31 -10.84 -14.91 12.71
C ILE A 31 -12.19 -15.01 13.47
N PRO A 32 -13.13 -15.86 13.02
CA PRO A 32 -13.00 -16.93 12.02
C PRO A 32 -13.20 -16.51 10.55
N ASP A 33 -13.48 -15.24 10.29
CA ASP A 33 -13.73 -14.70 8.95
C ASP A 33 -12.44 -14.23 8.25
N GLU A 34 -12.50 -14.00 6.94
CA GLU A 34 -11.41 -13.38 6.17
C GLU A 34 -11.42 -11.85 6.38
N SER A 35 -10.23 -11.24 6.46
CA SER A 35 -10.11 -9.79 6.54
C SER A 35 -10.56 -9.13 5.23
N PRO A 36 -11.32 -8.01 5.28
CA PRO A 36 -11.65 -7.26 4.07
C PRO A 36 -10.36 -6.75 3.40
N LEU A 37 -10.19 -7.01 2.11
CA LEU A 37 -8.96 -6.68 1.37
C LEU A 37 -8.56 -5.21 1.51
N ILE A 38 -9.52 -4.29 1.42
CA ILE A 38 -9.28 -2.86 1.58
C ILE A 38 -8.66 -2.54 2.96
N MET A 39 -9.11 -3.21 4.01
CA MET A 39 -8.57 -3.04 5.36
C MET A 39 -7.16 -3.62 5.46
N LEU A 40 -6.92 -4.81 4.91
CA LEU A 40 -5.60 -5.42 4.90
C LEU A 40 -4.57 -4.53 4.18
N PHE A 41 -4.89 -4.09 2.97
CA PHE A 41 -4.02 -3.23 2.17
C PHE A 41 -3.82 -1.84 2.79
N SER A 42 -4.84 -1.32 3.49
CA SER A 42 -4.70 -0.08 4.28
C SER A 42 -3.71 -0.21 5.42
N GLN A 43 -3.69 -1.34 6.13
CA GLN A 43 -2.71 -1.54 7.19
C GLN A 43 -1.30 -1.76 6.64
N ILE A 44 -1.15 -2.46 5.50
CA ILE A 44 0.13 -2.58 4.79
C ILE A 44 0.65 -1.19 4.41
N GLY A 45 -0.18 -0.32 3.83
CA GLY A 45 0.20 1.05 3.45
C GLY A 45 0.67 1.89 4.65
N LYS A 46 -0.05 1.81 5.78
CA LYS A 46 0.35 2.49 7.03
C LYS A 46 1.66 1.96 7.58
N SER A 47 1.84 0.64 7.58
CA SER A 47 3.07 -0.02 8.04
C SER A 47 4.26 0.39 7.18
N LEU A 48 4.11 0.43 5.86
CA LEU A 48 5.14 0.92 4.93
C LEU A 48 5.58 2.35 5.28
N VAL A 49 4.64 3.27 5.50
CA VAL A 49 4.97 4.66 5.85
C VAL A 49 5.71 4.74 7.18
N ALA A 50 5.32 3.93 8.17
CA ALA A 50 5.97 3.91 9.48
C ALA A 50 7.44 3.46 9.41
N ILE A 51 7.76 2.52 8.53
CA ILE A 51 9.13 1.99 8.36
C ILE A 51 9.88 2.62 7.17
N PHE A 52 9.29 3.60 6.48
CA PHE A 52 9.83 4.07 5.20
C PHE A 52 11.27 4.58 5.32
N SER A 53 11.62 5.27 6.40
CA SER A 53 13.00 5.76 6.62
C SER A 53 14.03 4.65 6.82
N GLU A 54 13.59 3.45 7.21
CA GLU A 54 14.45 2.30 7.53
C GLU A 54 14.70 1.41 6.31
N LEU A 55 13.83 1.50 5.30
CA LEU A 55 13.99 0.77 4.05
C LEU A 55 15.08 1.39 3.18
N ASP A 56 15.95 0.53 2.64
CA ASP A 56 16.89 0.92 1.59
C ASP A 56 16.17 1.30 0.30
N TYR A 57 16.87 2.04 -0.56
CA TYR A 57 16.30 2.58 -1.79
C TYR A 57 15.85 1.48 -2.76
N VAL A 58 16.57 0.36 -2.84
CA VAL A 58 16.23 -0.75 -3.75
C VAL A 58 14.92 -1.41 -3.34
N LYS A 59 14.71 -1.62 -2.03
CA LYS A 59 13.44 -2.12 -1.49
C LYS A 59 12.31 -1.13 -1.74
N LYS A 60 12.55 0.17 -1.56
CA LYS A 60 11.56 1.22 -1.86
C LYS A 60 11.14 1.15 -3.33
N GLU A 61 12.08 1.25 -4.26
CA GLU A 61 11.76 1.17 -5.70
C GLU A 61 10.99 -0.10 -6.06
N LEU A 62 11.41 -1.25 -5.53
CA LEU A 62 10.73 -2.51 -5.80
C LEU A 62 9.30 -2.52 -5.24
N PHE A 63 9.09 -2.02 -4.02
CA PHE A 63 7.76 -1.95 -3.42
C PHE A 63 6.82 -1.09 -4.26
N PHE A 64 7.26 0.11 -4.62
CA PHE A 64 6.45 1.05 -5.41
C PHE A 64 6.21 0.57 -6.84
N LYS A 65 7.13 -0.21 -7.41
CA LYS A 65 6.88 -0.93 -8.66
C LYS A 65 5.75 -1.94 -8.53
N TYR A 66 5.72 -2.73 -7.45
CA TYR A 66 4.61 -3.66 -7.20
C TYR A 66 3.27 -2.94 -7.01
N ILE A 67 3.26 -1.76 -6.36
CA ILE A 67 2.06 -0.92 -6.27
C ILE A 67 1.57 -0.56 -7.68
N GLU A 68 2.46 -0.05 -8.54
CA GLU A 68 2.09 0.35 -9.90
C GLU A 68 1.57 -0.84 -10.72
N ASP A 69 2.28 -1.98 -10.68
CA ASP A 69 1.89 -3.19 -11.41
C ASP A 69 0.54 -3.73 -10.91
N GLY A 70 0.28 -3.69 -9.60
CA GLY A 70 -0.97 -4.13 -9.00
C GLY A 70 -2.15 -3.22 -9.36
N MET A 71 -1.91 -1.91 -9.40
CA MET A 71 -2.90 -0.93 -9.84
C MET A 71 -3.17 -1.00 -11.35
N ALA A 72 -2.17 -1.41 -12.14
CA ALA A 72 -2.30 -1.58 -13.57
C ALA A 72 -2.88 -2.93 -14.00
N SER A 73 -3.09 -3.85 -13.06
CA SER A 73 -3.61 -5.21 -13.28
C SER A 73 -5.00 -5.21 -13.91
N ASP A 74 -5.29 -6.25 -14.71
CA ASP A 74 -6.63 -6.55 -15.24
C ASP A 74 -7.57 -7.16 -14.18
N ASN A 75 -7.08 -7.42 -12.96
CA ASN A 75 -7.91 -7.87 -11.84
C ASN A 75 -8.45 -6.65 -11.08
N ASP A 76 -9.73 -6.33 -11.28
CA ASP A 76 -10.41 -5.18 -10.68
C ASP A 76 -10.37 -5.17 -9.14
N GLU A 77 -10.44 -6.33 -8.50
CA GLU A 77 -10.41 -6.46 -7.04
C GLU A 77 -9.03 -6.09 -6.50
N LEU A 78 -7.95 -6.59 -7.12
CA LEU A 78 -6.57 -6.22 -6.78
C LEU A 78 -6.31 -4.74 -7.06
N ALA A 79 -6.71 -4.24 -8.23
CA ALA A 79 -6.51 -2.84 -8.60
C ALA A 79 -7.20 -1.89 -7.59
N THR A 80 -8.41 -2.24 -7.16
CA THR A 80 -9.16 -1.50 -6.14
C THR A 80 -8.50 -1.62 -4.76
N ALA A 81 -8.06 -2.81 -4.36
CA ALA A 81 -7.36 -3.03 -3.09
C ALA A 81 -6.06 -2.22 -3.00
N ILE A 82 -5.30 -2.15 -4.10
CA ILE A 82 -4.10 -1.32 -4.18
C ILE A 82 -4.46 0.16 -4.15
N ALA A 83 -5.37 0.63 -5.01
CA ALA A 83 -5.69 2.05 -5.12
C ALA A 83 -6.31 2.60 -3.81
N THR A 84 -7.42 2.01 -3.37
CA THR A 84 -8.18 2.50 -2.21
C THR A 84 -7.68 1.97 -0.89
N GLY A 85 -7.24 0.71 -0.84
CA GLY A 85 -6.67 0.16 0.39
C GLY A 85 -5.30 0.77 0.65
N LEU A 86 -4.35 0.59 -0.27
CA LEU A 86 -2.94 0.84 0.00
C LEU A 86 -2.48 2.27 -0.34
N VAL A 87 -2.73 2.75 -1.56
CA VAL A 87 -2.24 4.06 -2.01
C VAL A 87 -2.88 5.19 -1.20
N GLU A 88 -4.21 5.18 -1.04
CA GLU A 88 -4.90 6.19 -0.22
C GLU A 88 -4.41 6.19 1.24
N ALA A 89 -4.15 5.01 1.82
CA ALA A 89 -3.58 4.91 3.16
C ALA A 89 -2.18 5.54 3.24
N ILE A 90 -1.32 5.32 2.24
CA ILE A 90 0.00 5.98 2.16
C ILE A 90 -0.16 7.50 2.11
N VAL A 91 -1.07 8.02 1.28
CA VAL A 91 -1.32 9.46 1.18
C VAL A 91 -1.78 10.02 2.53
N THR A 92 -2.80 9.42 3.14
CA THR A 92 -3.35 9.89 4.41
C THR A 92 -2.32 9.81 5.54
N SER A 93 -1.50 8.75 5.58
CA SER A 93 -0.42 8.60 6.55
C SER A 93 0.71 9.61 6.39
N THR A 94 0.79 10.32 5.27
CA THR A 94 1.82 11.34 4.99
C THR A 94 1.28 12.76 4.95
N ASP A 95 0.00 12.99 5.23
CA ASP A 95 -0.62 14.33 5.17
C ASP A 95 0.07 15.34 6.10
N ALA A 96 0.49 14.90 7.29
CA ALA A 96 1.19 15.75 8.26
C ALA A 96 2.68 15.94 7.97
N ASN A 97 3.27 15.20 7.01
CA ASN A 97 4.70 15.23 6.72
C ASN A 97 4.95 15.43 5.22
N GLN A 98 5.03 16.70 4.81
CA GLN A 98 5.23 17.07 3.40
C GLN A 98 6.57 16.61 2.83
N HIS A 99 7.61 16.49 3.67
CA HIS A 99 8.92 16.01 3.21
C HIS A 99 8.85 14.52 2.85
N LEU A 100 8.30 13.70 3.76
CA LEU A 100 8.09 12.27 3.53
C LEU A 100 7.17 12.01 2.34
N TRP A 101 6.10 12.82 2.20
CA TRP A 101 5.27 12.79 1.01
C TRP A 101 6.08 13.01 -0.27
N GLY A 102 6.95 14.02 -0.31
CA GLY A 102 7.77 14.31 -1.50
C GLY A 102 8.69 13.14 -1.89
N GLU A 103 9.25 12.43 -0.91
CA GLU A 103 10.05 11.23 -1.17
C GLU A 103 9.20 10.09 -1.75
N ILE A 104 8.04 9.84 -1.15
CA ILE A 104 7.10 8.79 -1.58
C ILE A 104 6.52 9.10 -2.96
N GLU A 105 6.12 10.35 -3.22
CA GLU A 105 5.58 10.81 -4.50
C GLU A 105 6.61 10.64 -5.63
N GLY A 106 7.90 10.77 -5.31
CA GLY A 106 9.00 10.53 -6.26
C GLY A 106 9.17 9.07 -6.65
N LEU A 107 8.61 8.12 -5.90
CA LEU A 107 8.69 6.68 -6.16
C LEU A 107 7.44 6.11 -6.84
N LEU A 108 6.30 6.80 -6.79
CA LEU A 108 5.06 6.35 -7.41
C LEU A 108 5.20 6.26 -8.93
N GLY A 109 4.63 5.19 -9.50
CA GLY A 109 4.46 5.04 -10.95
C GLY A 109 3.33 5.93 -11.49
N VAL A 110 3.04 5.85 -12.79
CA VAL A 110 2.10 6.78 -13.45
C VAL A 110 0.69 6.67 -12.86
N LYS A 111 0.10 5.46 -12.84
CA LYS A 111 -1.29 5.26 -12.37
C LYS A 111 -1.41 5.51 -10.88
N SER A 112 -0.47 4.96 -10.10
CA SER A 112 -0.44 5.13 -8.65
C SER A 112 -0.26 6.59 -8.24
N LYS A 113 0.56 7.35 -8.97
CA LYS A 113 0.73 8.79 -8.76
C LYS A 113 -0.52 9.60 -9.11
N GLU A 114 -1.15 9.33 -10.26
CA GLU A 114 -2.38 9.99 -10.66
C GLU A 114 -3.49 9.83 -9.60
N HIS A 115 -3.70 8.61 -9.10
CA HIS A 115 -4.66 8.33 -8.04
C HIS A 115 -4.29 8.99 -6.72
N ALA A 116 -3.03 8.88 -6.31
CA ALA A 116 -2.56 9.46 -5.06
C ALA A 116 -2.72 10.99 -5.04
N LEU A 117 -2.43 11.68 -6.15
CA LEU A 117 -2.61 13.12 -6.28
C LEU A 117 -4.10 13.51 -6.30
N ALA A 118 -4.93 12.74 -6.99
CA ALA A 118 -6.37 12.95 -6.99
C ALA A 118 -6.94 12.84 -5.56
N TRP A 119 -6.54 11.82 -4.81
CA TRP A 119 -6.93 11.63 -3.41
C TRP A 119 -6.40 12.73 -2.50
N ARG A 120 -5.12 13.10 -2.60
CA ARG A 120 -4.51 14.13 -1.75
C ARG A 120 -5.14 15.52 -1.92
N ASN A 121 -5.69 15.78 -3.11
CA ASN A 121 -6.36 17.04 -3.44
C ASN A 121 -7.89 16.96 -3.26
N PHE A 122 -8.42 15.79 -2.94
CA PHE A 122 -9.84 15.60 -2.70
C PHE A 122 -10.28 16.44 -1.50
N GLY A 123 -11.26 17.33 -1.71
CA GLY A 123 -11.80 18.22 -0.67
C GLY A 123 -10.94 19.46 -0.36
N LYS A 124 -9.82 19.69 -1.06
CA LYS A 124 -9.07 20.96 -0.98
C LYS A 124 -9.64 21.94 -2.00
N SER A 125 -10.66 22.68 -1.57
CA SER A 125 -11.27 23.81 -2.28
C SER A 125 -10.75 25.15 -1.76
#